data_AF-A0A256BAJ8-F1
#
_entry.id   AF-A0A256BAJ8-F1
#
_cell.length_a   1.000
_cell.length_b   1.000
_cell.length_c   1.000
_cell.angle_alpha   90.00
_cell.angle_beta   90.00
_cell.angle_gamma   90.00
#
_symmetry.space_group_name_H-M   'P 1'
#
loop_
_entity.id
_entity.type
_entity.pdbx_description
1 polymer ?
#
loop_
_entity_poly.entity_id
_entity_poly.type
_entity_poly.pdbx_seq_one_letter_code
_entity_poly.pdbx_strand_id
1 'polypeptide(L)'
;MPYCLNPSCQKPNNPEGGRFCMNCGKNLQLKGLYEAIALIGQGGMGRTFEARDLGRFGQPCAIKQFSPQFRDPNLMNKAISLFESEAAQLQVLGSHPQIPELMAYFEEDGCLYLVQELIEGENLYNELQSQGIFSEAKICQLLEDILPVLQFIHDRQVIHRDIKPDNIVRKKEKGKRKKSNSQLPSTNSPQSNLVLVDFGAAKAITSDTANRTGTLIGSAEYVAPEQARGKAVTQSDLYSLGVTCIHLLTGISPFDLYDDVSDRWIWRENLQTSISSHLANILDRLLERAISNRYHSANEVLHDLQSLVNLSSSGISTQSSSNIQNYSQAYSQIRQLQELLSLGQWQESDRLTSKIILELADKHKIAELNADDIENIACDVWMAIDQAWMEYSNNHFGWNVQKQIWKSLGGRLIYEENTYWEFANIYEKFSDRVGWRKPRWLNLRLSPKIWRKYENLTFAIAAPRGHLPSLFFWEGFNLVDTVLYRLEICRQSRGKS
;
A
#
# COMPACT_ATOMS: atom_id res chain seq x y z
N MET A 1 -40.75 -2.13 -12.90
CA MET A 1 -40.75 -2.20 -14.37
C MET A 1 -39.56 -3.04 -14.83
N PRO A 2 -39.77 -4.14 -15.57
CA PRO A 2 -38.68 -4.99 -16.05
C PRO A 2 -37.74 -4.27 -17.03
N TYR A 3 -36.44 -4.51 -16.87
CA TYR A 3 -35.37 -3.97 -17.68
C TYR A 3 -34.80 -5.05 -18.62
N CYS A 4 -34.68 -4.73 -19.90
CA CYS A 4 -34.14 -5.64 -20.90
C CYS A 4 -32.61 -5.72 -20.83
N LEU A 5 -32.09 -6.93 -20.63
CA LEU A 5 -30.66 -7.21 -20.53
C LEU A 5 -29.94 -7.27 -21.89
N ASN A 6 -30.64 -7.08 -23.01
CA ASN A 6 -30.00 -6.99 -24.33
C ASN A 6 -29.21 -5.67 -24.45
N PRO A 7 -27.87 -5.69 -24.62
CA PRO A 7 -27.07 -4.47 -24.78
C PRO A 7 -27.48 -3.62 -25.99
N SER A 8 -28.04 -4.24 -27.03
CA SER A 8 -28.44 -3.54 -28.27
C SER A 8 -29.87 -2.98 -28.22
N CYS A 9 -30.60 -3.14 -27.10
CA CYS A 9 -31.96 -2.63 -26.99
C CYS A 9 -31.98 -1.11 -26.76
N GLN A 10 -32.55 -0.35 -27.69
CA GLN A 10 -32.65 1.11 -27.57
C GLN A 10 -33.66 1.59 -26.51
N LYS A 11 -34.68 0.78 -26.20
CA LYS A 11 -35.70 1.09 -25.18
C LYS A 11 -35.82 -0.09 -24.21
N PRO A 12 -34.94 -0.15 -23.20
CA PRO A 12 -34.83 -1.33 -22.34
C PRO A 12 -35.92 -1.41 -21.26
N ASN A 13 -36.63 -0.33 -20.94
CA ASN A 13 -37.69 -0.34 -19.94
C ASN A 13 -39.00 -0.92 -20.50
N ASN A 14 -39.65 -1.81 -19.76
CA ASN A 14 -40.88 -2.48 -20.15
C ASN A 14 -41.97 -2.33 -19.06
N PRO A 15 -43.26 -2.39 -19.41
CA PRO A 15 -44.34 -2.47 -18.42
C PRO A 15 -44.27 -3.77 -17.60
N GLU A 16 -44.85 -3.76 -16.41
CA GLU A 16 -44.90 -4.95 -15.54
C GLU A 16 -45.69 -6.11 -16.16
N GLY A 17 -45.33 -7.34 -15.81
CA GLY A 17 -46.02 -8.56 -16.24
C GLY A 17 -45.67 -9.08 -17.64
N GLY A 18 -44.87 -8.35 -18.42
CA GLY A 18 -44.36 -8.81 -19.72
C GLY A 18 -43.22 -9.81 -19.57
N ARG A 19 -43.28 -10.95 -20.28
CA ARG A 19 -42.17 -11.93 -20.35
C ARG A 19 -41.11 -11.57 -21.40
N PHE A 20 -41.47 -10.81 -22.41
CA PHE A 20 -40.59 -10.44 -23.52
C PHE A 20 -40.51 -8.93 -23.66
N CYS A 21 -39.32 -8.44 -24.03
CA CYS A 21 -39.10 -7.03 -24.27
C CYS A 21 -39.95 -6.55 -25.46
N MET A 22 -40.76 -5.52 -25.26
CA MET A 22 -41.62 -4.98 -26.33
C MET A 22 -40.84 -4.36 -27.49
N ASN A 23 -39.57 -4.00 -27.28
CA ASN A 23 -38.76 -3.30 -28.28
C ASN A 23 -37.82 -4.21 -29.08
N CYS A 24 -37.33 -5.30 -28.48
CA CYS A 24 -36.38 -6.21 -29.16
C CYS A 24 -36.77 -7.70 -29.09
N GLY A 25 -37.88 -8.05 -28.44
CA GLY A 25 -38.37 -9.42 -28.34
C GLY A 25 -37.58 -10.35 -27.40
N LYS A 26 -36.46 -9.91 -26.82
CA LYS A 26 -35.66 -10.74 -25.91
C LYS A 26 -36.43 -11.09 -24.63
N ASN A 27 -36.24 -12.30 -24.11
CA ASN A 27 -36.78 -12.71 -22.82
C ASN A 27 -36.28 -11.77 -21.71
N LEU A 28 -37.19 -11.33 -20.83
CA LEU A 28 -36.91 -10.43 -19.71
C LEU A 28 -36.50 -11.17 -18.42
N GLN A 29 -36.66 -12.50 -18.40
CA GLN A 29 -36.37 -13.34 -17.25
C GLN A 29 -35.21 -14.28 -17.55
N LEU A 30 -34.13 -14.17 -16.77
CA LEU A 30 -33.00 -15.10 -16.83
C LEU A 30 -33.34 -16.40 -16.13
N LYS A 31 -33.13 -17.54 -16.78
CA LYS A 31 -33.48 -18.89 -16.27
C LYS A 31 -34.95 -19.04 -15.83
N GLY A 32 -35.83 -18.09 -16.19
CA GLY A 32 -37.18 -17.98 -15.64
C GLY A 32 -37.24 -17.62 -14.14
N LEU A 33 -36.12 -17.24 -13.52
CA LEU A 33 -35.99 -17.00 -12.08
C LEU A 33 -35.64 -15.56 -11.75
N TYR A 34 -34.88 -14.86 -12.59
CA TYR A 34 -34.39 -13.52 -12.26
C TYR A 34 -34.88 -12.48 -13.26
N GLU A 35 -35.45 -11.39 -12.76
CA GLU A 35 -35.96 -10.28 -13.57
C GLU A 35 -35.20 -9.00 -13.22
N ALA A 36 -34.44 -8.45 -14.17
CA ALA A 36 -33.76 -7.18 -13.98
C ALA A 36 -34.77 -6.02 -13.92
N ILE A 37 -34.51 -5.04 -13.05
CA ILE A 37 -35.40 -3.90 -12.79
C ILE A 37 -34.74 -2.58 -13.20
N ALA A 38 -33.46 -2.40 -12.90
CA ALA A 38 -32.73 -1.18 -13.24
C ALA A 38 -31.23 -1.47 -13.43
N LEU A 39 -30.60 -0.75 -14.35
CA LEU A 39 -29.14 -0.71 -14.45
C LEU A 39 -28.59 0.16 -13.31
N ILE A 40 -27.78 -0.43 -12.42
CA ILE A 40 -27.22 0.25 -11.24
C ILE A 40 -25.71 0.44 -11.32
N GLY A 41 -25.03 -0.21 -12.28
CA GLY A 41 -23.61 0.00 -12.53
C GLY A 41 -23.18 -0.48 -13.92
N GLN A 42 -22.18 0.17 -14.50
CA GLN A 42 -21.61 -0.23 -15.79
C GLN A 42 -20.12 0.10 -15.81
N GLY A 43 -19.29 -0.88 -16.17
CA GLY A 43 -17.84 -0.74 -16.24
C GLY A 43 -17.24 -1.43 -17.48
N GLY A 44 -15.91 -1.54 -17.50
CA GLY A 44 -15.18 -2.10 -18.65
C GLY A 44 -15.47 -3.59 -18.91
N MET A 45 -15.86 -4.35 -17.89
CA MET A 45 -16.06 -5.80 -17.95
C MET A 45 -17.52 -6.24 -17.99
N GLY A 46 -18.45 -5.37 -17.62
CA GLY A 46 -19.84 -5.77 -17.46
C GLY A 46 -20.79 -4.68 -17.00
N ARG A 47 -22.04 -5.10 -16.79
CA ARG A 47 -23.15 -4.28 -16.32
C ARG A 47 -23.76 -4.95 -15.09
N THR A 48 -24.14 -4.14 -14.11
CA THR A 48 -24.76 -4.59 -12.86
C THR A 48 -26.17 -4.04 -12.79
N PHE A 49 -27.13 -4.89 -12.47
CA PHE A 49 -28.55 -4.58 -12.43
C PHE A 49 -29.13 -4.88 -11.05
N GLU A 50 -29.98 -3.99 -10.54
CA GLU A 50 -30.96 -4.36 -9.53
C GLU A 50 -31.97 -5.31 -10.18
N ALA A 51 -32.34 -6.36 -9.47
CA ALA A 51 -33.19 -7.41 -9.98
C ALA A 51 -34.07 -8.03 -8.87
N ARG A 52 -35.04 -8.84 -9.28
CA ARG A 52 -35.89 -9.64 -8.40
C ARG A 52 -35.66 -11.13 -8.64
N ASP A 53 -35.48 -11.89 -7.56
CA ASP A 53 -35.52 -13.35 -7.56
C ASP A 53 -36.98 -13.83 -7.45
N LEU A 54 -37.56 -14.19 -8.59
CA LEU A 54 -38.93 -14.70 -8.70
C LEU A 54 -39.12 -16.05 -8.00
N GLY A 55 -38.05 -16.85 -7.89
CA GLY A 55 -38.05 -18.12 -7.14
C GLY A 55 -38.09 -17.91 -5.63
N ARG A 56 -37.65 -16.74 -5.14
CA ARG A 56 -37.71 -16.33 -3.74
C ARG A 56 -38.72 -15.21 -3.51
N PHE A 57 -39.92 -15.31 -4.07
CA PHE A 57 -41.02 -14.35 -3.85
C PHE A 57 -40.66 -12.88 -4.21
N GLY A 58 -39.80 -12.68 -5.20
CA GLY A 58 -39.40 -11.35 -5.66
C GLY A 58 -38.39 -10.64 -4.74
N GLN A 59 -37.65 -11.37 -3.91
CA GLN A 59 -36.59 -10.79 -3.09
C GLN A 59 -35.57 -10.03 -3.95
N PRO A 60 -35.11 -8.84 -3.53
CA PRO A 60 -34.12 -8.08 -4.29
C PRO A 60 -32.80 -8.84 -4.41
N CYS A 61 -32.19 -8.79 -5.59
CA CYS A 61 -30.87 -9.33 -5.88
C CYS A 61 -30.13 -8.43 -6.88
N ALA A 62 -28.83 -8.61 -7.01
CA ALA A 62 -28.02 -7.94 -8.01
C ALA A 62 -27.61 -8.96 -9.09
N ILE A 63 -27.81 -8.60 -10.36
CA ILE A 63 -27.32 -9.37 -11.51
C ILE A 63 -26.13 -8.63 -12.09
N LYS A 64 -24.95 -9.24 -12.06
CA LYS A 64 -23.82 -8.84 -12.89
C LYS A 64 -23.88 -9.62 -14.21
N GLN A 65 -23.79 -8.90 -15.32
CA GLN A 65 -23.72 -9.46 -16.66
C GLN A 65 -22.36 -9.15 -17.27
N PHE A 66 -21.65 -10.20 -17.69
CA PHE A 66 -20.44 -10.05 -18.48
C PHE A 66 -20.78 -9.41 -19.82
N SER A 67 -20.21 -8.24 -20.06
CA SER A 67 -20.50 -7.42 -21.25
C SER A 67 -19.27 -6.55 -21.57
N PRO A 68 -18.15 -7.18 -21.98
CA PRO A 68 -16.89 -6.47 -22.21
C PRO A 68 -17.03 -5.47 -23.35
N GLN A 69 -16.43 -4.29 -23.19
CA GLN A 69 -16.49 -3.21 -24.18
C GLN A 69 -15.33 -3.27 -25.21
N PHE A 70 -14.40 -4.21 -25.03
CA PHE A 70 -13.23 -4.44 -25.88
C PHE A 70 -13.36 -5.74 -26.68
N ARG A 71 -12.64 -5.82 -27.80
CA ARG A 71 -12.65 -6.98 -28.72
C ARG A 71 -11.33 -7.72 -28.81
N ASP A 72 -10.31 -7.30 -28.06
CA ASP A 72 -9.02 -7.97 -28.04
C ASP A 72 -9.15 -9.37 -27.40
N PRO A 73 -8.74 -10.46 -28.09
CA PRO A 73 -8.90 -11.82 -27.58
C PRO A 73 -8.18 -12.12 -26.27
N ASN A 74 -7.00 -11.52 -26.03
CA ASN A 74 -6.23 -11.74 -24.81
C ASN A 74 -6.90 -11.04 -23.63
N LEU A 75 -7.38 -9.80 -23.84
CA LEU A 75 -8.16 -9.08 -22.84
C LEU A 75 -9.50 -9.77 -22.57
N MET A 76 -10.14 -10.35 -23.59
CA MET A 76 -11.39 -11.10 -23.47
C MET A 76 -11.25 -12.31 -22.54
N ASN A 77 -10.27 -13.18 -22.81
CA ASN A 77 -10.01 -14.36 -21.97
C ASN A 77 -9.68 -13.97 -20.53
N LYS A 78 -8.94 -12.87 -20.36
CA LYS A 78 -8.61 -12.36 -19.03
C LYS A 78 -9.84 -11.85 -18.28
N ALA A 79 -10.74 -11.16 -18.97
CA ALA A 79 -11.96 -10.62 -18.40
C ALA A 79 -12.97 -11.72 -18.02
N ILE A 80 -13.09 -12.76 -18.85
CA ILE A 80 -13.87 -13.98 -18.51
C ILE A 80 -13.31 -14.61 -17.23
N SER A 81 -12.00 -14.81 -17.17
CA SER A 81 -11.34 -15.41 -16.00
C SER A 81 -11.54 -14.59 -14.71
N LEU A 82 -11.61 -13.26 -14.79
CA LEU A 82 -11.89 -12.40 -13.64
C LEU A 82 -13.36 -12.50 -13.21
N PHE A 83 -14.29 -12.53 -14.16
CA PHE A 83 -15.72 -12.70 -13.89
C PHE A 83 -16.03 -14.06 -13.25
N GLU A 84 -15.40 -15.14 -13.74
CA GLU A 84 -15.45 -16.48 -13.12
C GLU A 84 -14.81 -16.50 -11.73
N SER A 85 -13.69 -15.80 -11.56
CA SER A 85 -12.99 -15.70 -10.28
C SER A 85 -13.89 -15.09 -9.20
N GLU A 86 -14.70 -14.07 -9.52
CA GLU A 86 -15.63 -13.47 -8.56
C GLU A 86 -16.60 -14.49 -7.96
N ALA A 87 -17.28 -15.28 -8.82
CA ALA A 87 -18.18 -16.33 -8.36
C ALA A 87 -17.43 -17.36 -7.51
N ALA A 88 -16.24 -17.77 -7.94
CA ALA A 88 -15.42 -18.72 -7.20
C ALA A 88 -14.98 -18.17 -5.83
N GLN A 89 -14.59 -16.90 -5.72
CA GLN A 89 -14.20 -16.28 -4.46
C GLN A 89 -15.39 -16.18 -3.50
N LEU A 90 -16.55 -15.70 -3.96
CA LEU A 90 -17.75 -15.63 -3.13
C LEU A 90 -18.17 -17.01 -2.63
N GLN A 91 -18.05 -18.04 -3.48
CA GLN A 91 -18.32 -19.43 -3.11
C GLN A 91 -17.37 -19.95 -2.01
N VAL A 92 -16.09 -19.59 -2.08
CA VAL A 92 -15.06 -19.95 -1.06
C VAL A 92 -15.31 -19.22 0.26
N LEU A 93 -15.68 -17.94 0.20
CA LEU A 93 -15.94 -17.11 1.37
C LEU A 93 -17.21 -17.53 2.11
N GLY A 94 -18.20 -18.05 1.39
CA GLY A 94 -19.46 -18.52 1.96
C GLY A 94 -20.29 -17.39 2.57
N SER A 95 -21.16 -17.74 3.51
CA SER A 95 -22.06 -16.76 4.15
C SER A 95 -21.32 -15.91 5.19
N HIS A 96 -21.31 -14.58 4.99
CA HIS A 96 -20.77 -13.61 5.95
C HIS A 96 -21.63 -12.33 5.95
N PRO A 97 -21.98 -11.74 7.11
CA PRO A 97 -22.91 -10.60 7.18
C PRO A 97 -22.43 -9.32 6.47
N GLN A 98 -21.15 -9.22 6.16
CA GLN A 98 -20.51 -8.08 5.49
C GLN A 98 -19.99 -8.41 4.08
N ILE A 99 -20.42 -9.53 3.49
CA ILE A 99 -20.08 -9.94 2.12
C ILE A 99 -21.37 -10.41 1.43
N PRO A 100 -21.69 -9.95 0.21
CA PRO A 100 -22.87 -10.41 -0.52
C PRO A 100 -22.90 -11.92 -0.72
N GLU A 101 -24.02 -12.57 -0.42
CA GLU A 101 -24.19 -13.99 -0.69
C GLU A 101 -24.25 -14.27 -2.20
N LEU A 102 -23.45 -15.22 -2.68
CA LEU A 102 -23.57 -15.74 -4.05
C LEU A 102 -24.85 -16.57 -4.17
N MET A 103 -25.72 -16.20 -5.11
CA MET A 103 -26.98 -16.90 -5.34
C MET A 103 -26.91 -17.83 -6.54
N ALA A 104 -26.29 -17.39 -7.64
CA ALA A 104 -26.14 -18.19 -8.85
C ALA A 104 -25.01 -17.68 -9.75
N TYR A 105 -24.46 -18.59 -10.56
CA TYR A 105 -23.55 -18.28 -11.66
C TYR A 105 -23.92 -19.16 -12.85
N PHE A 106 -24.16 -18.59 -14.02
CA PHE A 106 -24.60 -19.34 -15.20
C PHE A 106 -24.35 -18.62 -16.52
N GLU A 107 -24.39 -19.37 -17.61
CA GLU A 107 -24.46 -18.86 -18.97
C GLU A 107 -25.90 -18.93 -19.51
N GLU A 108 -26.32 -17.89 -20.23
CA GLU A 108 -27.57 -17.85 -20.98
C GLU A 108 -27.43 -16.97 -22.22
N ASP A 109 -27.91 -17.44 -23.38
CA ASP A 109 -27.78 -16.75 -24.67
C ASP A 109 -26.35 -16.29 -25.00
N GLY A 110 -25.33 -17.11 -24.65
CA GLY A 110 -23.92 -16.79 -24.87
C GLY A 110 -23.37 -15.65 -24.00
N CYS A 111 -24.09 -15.28 -22.93
CA CYS A 111 -23.67 -14.28 -21.95
C CYS A 111 -23.51 -14.92 -20.57
N LEU A 112 -22.46 -14.53 -19.84
CA LEU A 112 -22.22 -14.96 -18.46
C LEU A 112 -22.93 -14.03 -17.47
N TYR A 113 -23.52 -14.64 -16.45
CA TYR A 113 -24.26 -13.94 -15.39
C TYR A 113 -23.81 -14.43 -14.01
N LEU A 114 -23.69 -13.49 -13.09
CA LEU A 114 -23.48 -13.73 -11.66
C LEU A 114 -24.62 -13.04 -10.90
N VAL A 115 -25.31 -13.78 -10.05
CA VAL A 115 -26.41 -13.29 -9.22
C VAL A 115 -25.99 -13.38 -7.76
N GLN A 116 -26.14 -12.27 -7.03
CA GLN A 116 -25.77 -12.15 -5.63
C GLN A 116 -26.78 -11.33 -4.84
N GLU A 117 -26.65 -11.35 -3.52
CA GLU A 117 -27.42 -10.47 -2.63
C GLU A 117 -27.28 -9.00 -3.05
N LEU A 118 -28.41 -8.29 -3.12
CA LEU A 118 -28.41 -6.83 -3.27
C LEU A 118 -28.27 -6.20 -1.90
N ILE A 119 -27.19 -5.43 -1.71
CA ILE A 119 -27.00 -4.66 -0.49
C ILE A 119 -27.73 -3.33 -0.61
N GLU A 120 -28.91 -3.25 0.03
CA GLU A 120 -29.69 -2.01 0.10
C GLU A 120 -28.96 -0.96 0.95
N GLY A 121 -28.48 0.10 0.31
CA GLY A 121 -27.65 1.10 0.99
C GLY A 121 -27.07 2.14 0.05
N GLU A 122 -26.19 2.98 0.60
CA GLU A 122 -25.40 3.97 -0.14
C GLU A 122 -23.92 3.61 0.01
N ASN A 123 -23.13 3.68 -1.07
CA ASN A 123 -21.69 3.49 -0.97
C ASN A 123 -21.01 4.74 -0.37
N LEU A 124 -19.80 4.57 0.18
CA LEU A 124 -19.12 5.67 0.86
C LEU A 124 -18.72 6.81 -0.08
N TYR A 125 -18.56 6.55 -1.38
CA TYR A 125 -18.35 7.61 -2.37
C TYR A 125 -19.55 8.55 -2.45
N ASN A 126 -20.75 7.99 -2.63
CA ASN A 126 -21.98 8.76 -2.68
C ASN A 126 -22.29 9.43 -1.33
N GLU A 127 -21.98 8.78 -0.21
CA GLU A 127 -22.07 9.39 1.13
C GLU A 127 -21.15 10.62 1.25
N LEU A 128 -19.91 10.54 0.75
CA LEU A 128 -18.99 11.68 0.69
C LEU A 128 -19.55 12.82 -0.15
N GLN A 129 -20.13 12.52 -1.32
CA GLN A 129 -20.72 13.53 -2.20
C GLN A 129 -21.97 14.20 -1.59
N SER A 130 -22.80 13.44 -0.87
CA SER A 130 -24.08 13.92 -0.34
C SER A 130 -23.98 14.55 1.06
N GLN A 131 -23.07 14.07 1.91
CA GLN A 131 -22.92 14.49 3.30
C GLN A 131 -21.62 15.25 3.59
N GLY A 132 -20.66 15.25 2.66
CA GLY A 132 -19.35 15.86 2.83
C GLY A 132 -18.34 14.96 3.53
N ILE A 133 -17.19 15.54 3.87
CA ILE A 133 -16.03 14.82 4.43
C ILE A 133 -16.34 14.15 5.77
N PHE A 134 -15.61 13.08 6.06
CA PHE A 134 -15.82 12.25 7.25
C PHE A 134 -15.05 12.85 8.43
N SER A 135 -15.63 12.76 9.63
CA SER A 135 -14.93 13.09 10.87
C SER A 135 -14.01 11.94 11.30
N GLU A 136 -13.05 12.24 12.18
CA GLU A 136 -12.22 11.22 12.85
C GLU A 136 -13.06 10.07 13.42
N ALA A 137 -14.16 10.37 14.11
CA ALA A 137 -15.05 9.34 14.66
C ALA A 137 -15.67 8.44 13.56
N LYS A 138 -16.06 9.01 12.41
CA LYS A 138 -16.56 8.22 11.27
C LYS A 138 -15.46 7.34 10.66
N ILE A 139 -14.20 7.81 10.64
CA ILE A 139 -13.06 7.02 10.13
C ILE A 139 -12.68 5.90 11.10
N CYS A 140 -12.63 6.16 12.41
CA CYS A 140 -12.43 5.10 13.40
C CYS A 140 -13.51 4.02 13.27
N GLN A 141 -14.78 4.41 13.16
CA GLN A 141 -15.88 3.47 12.95
C GLN A 141 -15.73 2.69 11.63
N LEU A 142 -15.33 3.34 10.55
CA LEU A 142 -15.06 2.70 9.26
C LEU A 142 -13.97 1.62 9.39
N LEU A 143 -12.86 1.94 10.06
CA LEU A 143 -11.78 0.99 10.30
C LEU A 143 -12.25 -0.18 11.17
N GLU A 144 -12.93 0.09 12.29
CA GLU A 144 -13.51 -0.93 13.18
C GLU A 144 -14.49 -1.85 12.45
N ASP A 145 -15.27 -1.31 11.52
CA ASP A 145 -16.25 -2.03 10.72
C ASP A 145 -15.60 -2.91 9.64
N ILE A 146 -14.56 -2.42 8.95
CA ILE A 146 -13.99 -3.07 7.76
C ILE A 146 -12.82 -4.00 8.06
N LEU A 147 -11.99 -3.70 9.06
CA LEU A 147 -10.84 -4.55 9.41
C LEU A 147 -11.23 -6.00 9.74
N PRO A 148 -12.33 -6.30 10.47
CA PRO A 148 -12.73 -7.68 10.74
C PRO A 148 -13.09 -8.48 9.48
N VAL A 149 -13.81 -7.87 8.52
CA VAL A 149 -14.14 -8.56 7.26
C VAL A 149 -12.90 -8.71 6.36
N LEU A 150 -11.97 -7.75 6.38
CA LEU A 150 -10.68 -7.91 5.70
C LEU A 150 -9.87 -9.07 6.29
N GLN A 151 -9.79 -9.18 7.62
CA GLN A 151 -9.14 -10.32 8.26
C GLN A 151 -9.79 -11.64 7.83
N PHE A 152 -11.12 -11.70 7.84
CA PHE A 152 -11.87 -12.89 7.45
C PHE A 152 -11.55 -13.38 6.03
N ILE A 153 -11.46 -12.47 5.05
CA ILE A 153 -11.12 -12.83 3.67
C ILE A 153 -9.63 -13.20 3.53
N HIS A 154 -8.74 -12.50 4.25
CA HIS A 154 -7.29 -12.77 4.22
C HIS A 154 -6.95 -14.14 4.82
N ASP A 155 -7.63 -14.55 5.91
CA ASP A 155 -7.49 -15.88 6.52
C ASP A 155 -7.88 -17.01 5.55
N ARG A 156 -8.79 -16.72 4.61
CA ARG A 156 -9.22 -17.62 3.53
C ARG A 156 -8.37 -17.48 2.26
N GLN A 157 -7.24 -16.79 2.36
CA GLN A 157 -6.30 -16.58 1.25
C GLN A 157 -6.92 -15.82 0.08
N VAL A 158 -7.91 -14.96 0.34
CA VAL A 158 -8.56 -14.10 -0.66
C VAL A 158 -8.09 -12.66 -0.45
N ILE A 159 -7.58 -12.03 -1.51
CA ILE A 159 -7.24 -10.59 -1.53
C ILE A 159 -8.30 -9.88 -2.37
N HIS A 160 -8.90 -8.80 -1.86
CA HIS A 160 -10.00 -8.08 -2.53
C HIS A 160 -9.52 -7.30 -3.76
N ARG A 161 -8.41 -6.55 -3.61
CA ARG A 161 -7.69 -5.78 -4.65
C ARG A 161 -8.37 -4.53 -5.19
N ASP A 162 -9.64 -4.29 -4.86
CA ASP A 162 -10.36 -3.06 -5.25
C ASP A 162 -11.05 -2.41 -4.04
N ILE A 163 -10.34 -2.27 -2.92
CA ILE A 163 -10.87 -1.53 -1.75
C ILE A 163 -10.88 -0.04 -2.08
N LYS A 164 -12.07 0.56 -2.10
CA LYS A 164 -12.31 2.00 -2.36
C LYS A 164 -13.70 2.41 -1.86
N PRO A 165 -14.00 3.72 -1.76
CA PRO A 165 -15.31 4.19 -1.29
C PRO A 165 -16.52 3.60 -2.05
N ASP A 166 -16.40 3.37 -3.36
CA ASP A 166 -17.48 2.79 -4.18
C ASP A 166 -17.87 1.36 -3.79
N ASN A 167 -16.89 0.60 -3.27
CA ASN A 167 -17.01 -0.83 -2.96
C ASN A 167 -17.30 -1.10 -1.48
N ILE A 168 -17.54 -0.05 -0.69
CA ILE A 168 -17.97 -0.17 0.71
C ILE A 168 -19.37 0.42 0.81
N VAL A 169 -20.37 -0.42 1.09
CA VAL A 169 -21.78 -0.02 1.14
C VAL A 169 -22.26 0.07 2.58
N ARG A 170 -22.79 1.23 2.96
CA ARG A 170 -23.51 1.40 4.21
C ARG A 170 -24.94 0.94 4.05
N LYS A 171 -25.29 -0.15 4.75
CA LYS A 171 -26.65 -0.70 4.79
C LYS A 171 -27.63 0.36 5.29
N LYS A 172 -28.77 0.46 4.62
CA LYS A 172 -29.89 1.27 5.11
C LYS A 172 -30.45 0.62 6.38
N GLU A 173 -30.45 1.34 7.50
CA GLU A 173 -31.09 0.82 8.71
C GLU A 173 -32.58 0.59 8.45
N LYS A 174 -33.02 -0.67 8.51
CA LYS A 174 -34.44 -1.02 8.45
C LYS A 174 -35.11 -0.55 9.74
N GLY A 175 -35.57 0.70 9.76
CA GLY A 175 -36.59 1.22 10.67
C GLY A 175 -36.53 0.75 12.12
N LYS A 176 -35.39 0.88 12.80
CA LYS A 176 -35.41 0.85 14.27
C LYS A 176 -36.07 2.14 14.73
N ARG A 177 -37.34 2.05 15.14
CA ARG A 177 -38.05 3.09 15.91
C ARG A 177 -37.06 3.66 16.92
N LYS A 178 -36.76 4.96 16.85
CA LYS A 178 -36.00 5.71 17.86
C LYS A 178 -36.61 5.40 19.22
N LYS A 179 -36.05 4.45 19.97
CA LYS A 179 -36.35 4.30 21.39
C LYS A 179 -35.55 5.39 22.08
N SER A 180 -36.26 6.46 22.40
CA SER A 180 -35.80 7.50 23.32
C SER A 180 -35.39 6.88 24.65
N ASN A 181 -34.21 7.29 25.14
CA ASN A 181 -33.76 7.30 26.52
C ASN A 181 -33.79 5.97 27.29
N SER A 182 -32.64 5.29 27.39
CA SER A 182 -32.10 4.76 28.67
C SER A 182 -30.81 3.97 28.44
N GLN A 183 -29.74 4.47 29.08
CA GLN A 183 -28.59 3.81 29.72
C GLN A 183 -28.00 2.47 29.21
N LEU A 184 -26.67 2.57 29.08
CA LEU A 184 -25.60 1.55 29.13
C LEU A 184 -25.40 0.68 27.87
N PRO A 185 -24.17 0.66 27.29
CA PRO A 185 -23.84 -0.27 26.22
C PRO A 185 -23.82 -1.69 26.78
N SER A 186 -24.78 -2.49 26.32
CA SER A 186 -24.77 -3.95 26.47
C SER A 186 -23.59 -4.53 25.67
N THR A 187 -22.87 -5.49 26.27
CA THR A 187 -21.66 -6.16 25.78
C THR A 187 -21.91 -7.15 24.64
N ASN A 188 -22.82 -6.83 23.72
CA ASN A 188 -23.00 -7.56 22.47
C ASN A 188 -22.59 -6.63 21.32
N SER A 189 -21.48 -6.96 20.65
CA SER A 189 -20.88 -6.18 19.57
C SER A 189 -21.94 -5.61 18.62
N PRO A 190 -21.99 -4.28 18.39
CA PRO A 190 -22.89 -3.73 17.40
C PRO A 190 -22.54 -4.35 16.05
N GLN A 191 -23.51 -5.02 15.42
CA GLN A 191 -23.33 -5.59 14.10
C GLN A 191 -22.97 -4.46 13.13
N SER A 192 -21.82 -4.59 12.47
CA SER A 192 -21.33 -3.59 11.53
C SER A 192 -22.36 -3.30 10.43
N ASN A 193 -22.55 -2.01 10.13
CA ASN A 193 -23.47 -1.56 9.08
C ASN A 193 -22.78 -1.42 7.71
N LEU A 194 -21.48 -1.69 7.61
CA LEU A 194 -20.73 -1.63 6.36
C LEU A 194 -20.53 -3.02 5.76
N VAL A 195 -20.69 -3.09 4.43
CA VAL A 195 -20.56 -4.32 3.64
C VAL A 195 -19.54 -4.09 2.54
N LEU A 196 -18.62 -5.02 2.39
CA LEU A 196 -17.64 -5.03 1.31
C LEU A 196 -18.24 -5.72 0.08
N VAL A 197 -18.24 -5.04 -1.06
CA VAL A 197 -18.83 -5.53 -2.31
C VAL A 197 -17.80 -5.53 -3.44
N ASP A 198 -18.15 -6.20 -4.55
CA ASP A 198 -17.36 -6.28 -5.79
C ASP A 198 -16.02 -7.03 -5.68
N PHE A 199 -16.12 -8.36 -5.65
CA PHE A 199 -14.96 -9.27 -5.64
C PHE A 199 -14.44 -9.58 -7.05
N GLY A 200 -14.81 -8.78 -8.06
CA GLY A 200 -14.42 -8.93 -9.47
C GLY A 200 -12.91 -8.90 -9.71
N ALA A 201 -12.18 -8.14 -8.89
CA ALA A 201 -10.73 -8.07 -8.94
C ALA A 201 -10.05 -9.12 -8.02
N ALA A 202 -10.82 -9.81 -7.17
CA ALA A 202 -10.28 -10.63 -6.10
C ALA A 202 -9.56 -11.88 -6.62
N LYS A 203 -8.52 -12.31 -5.89
CA LYS A 203 -7.69 -13.46 -6.28
C LYS A 203 -7.24 -14.28 -5.06
N ALA A 204 -7.22 -15.60 -5.23
CA ALA A 204 -6.63 -16.53 -4.28
C ALA A 204 -5.09 -16.44 -4.23
N ILE A 205 -4.51 -16.60 -3.05
CA ILE A 205 -3.06 -16.74 -2.86
C ILE A 205 -2.64 -18.17 -3.24
N THR A 206 -1.92 -18.33 -4.35
CA THR A 206 -1.36 -19.62 -4.81
C THR A 206 0.16 -19.52 -4.90
N SER A 207 0.93 -20.60 -4.66
CA SER A 207 2.41 -20.59 -4.67
C SER A 207 3.09 -20.03 -5.95
N ASP A 208 2.37 -19.98 -7.07
CA ASP A 208 2.81 -19.39 -8.35
C ASP A 208 2.57 -17.86 -8.46
N THR A 209 2.02 -17.20 -7.43
CA THR A 209 1.71 -15.75 -7.45
C THR A 209 2.93 -14.85 -7.47
N ALA A 210 4.14 -15.36 -7.17
CA ALA A 210 5.36 -14.56 -7.17
C ALA A 210 5.84 -14.14 -8.58
N ASN A 211 5.41 -14.85 -9.65
CA ASN A 211 6.06 -14.80 -10.96
C ASN A 211 5.17 -14.42 -12.17
N ARG A 212 3.93 -13.96 -11.96
CA ARG A 212 3.05 -13.56 -13.08
C ARG A 212 2.52 -12.14 -12.93
N THR A 213 2.97 -11.26 -13.83
CA THR A 213 2.50 -9.88 -14.01
C THR A 213 0.99 -9.86 -14.28
N GLY A 214 0.21 -9.30 -13.35
CA GLY A 214 -1.20 -8.99 -13.56
C GLY A 214 -1.37 -7.59 -14.12
N THR A 215 -2.24 -7.42 -15.12
CA THR A 215 -2.64 -6.11 -15.67
C THR A 215 -3.52 -5.36 -14.67
N LEU A 216 -3.27 -4.05 -14.52
CA LEU A 216 -4.05 -3.14 -13.68
C LEU A 216 -5.49 -3.05 -14.21
N ILE A 217 -6.45 -3.51 -13.43
CA ILE A 217 -7.88 -3.34 -13.67
C ILE A 217 -8.44 -2.83 -12.34
N GLY A 218 -8.89 -1.57 -12.31
CA GLY A 218 -9.38 -0.88 -11.11
C GLY A 218 -9.10 0.63 -11.16
N SER A 219 -9.69 1.36 -10.22
CA SER A 219 -9.44 2.80 -10.02
C SER A 219 -8.01 2.98 -9.53
N ALA A 220 -7.09 3.35 -10.43
CA ALA A 220 -5.64 3.31 -10.19
C ALA A 220 -5.19 4.11 -8.95
N GLU A 221 -5.98 5.09 -8.52
CA GLU A 221 -5.73 5.99 -7.39
C GLU A 221 -5.69 5.30 -6.01
N TYR A 222 -6.33 4.13 -5.83
CA TYR A 222 -6.31 3.38 -4.56
C TYR A 222 -5.34 2.20 -4.56
N VAL A 223 -4.69 1.93 -5.69
CA VAL A 223 -3.94 0.68 -5.89
C VAL A 223 -2.59 0.74 -5.17
N ALA A 224 -2.30 -0.27 -4.34
CA ALA A 224 -1.01 -0.39 -3.69
C ALA A 224 0.15 -0.53 -4.72
N PRO A 225 1.35 0.02 -4.46
CA PRO A 225 2.45 0.03 -5.43
C PRO A 225 2.86 -1.38 -5.92
N GLU A 226 2.89 -2.38 -5.04
CA GLU A 226 3.20 -3.77 -5.38
C GLU A 226 2.09 -4.43 -6.20
N GLN A 227 0.82 -4.09 -5.92
CA GLN A 227 -0.32 -4.55 -6.69
C GLN A 227 -0.25 -3.99 -8.11
N ALA A 228 0.18 -2.73 -8.27
CA ALA A 228 0.39 -2.14 -9.59
C ALA A 228 1.46 -2.87 -10.43
N ARG A 229 2.39 -3.57 -9.75
CA ARG A 229 3.42 -4.42 -10.37
C ARG A 229 2.97 -5.88 -10.50
N GLY A 230 1.70 -6.18 -10.22
CA GLY A 230 1.10 -7.52 -10.31
C GLY A 230 1.34 -8.43 -9.09
N LYS A 231 1.93 -7.91 -8.01
CA LYS A 231 2.34 -8.67 -6.81
C LYS A 231 1.46 -8.35 -5.59
N ALA A 232 0.14 -8.30 -5.79
CA ALA A 232 -0.78 -8.00 -4.69
C ALA A 232 -0.68 -9.05 -3.57
N VAL A 233 -0.65 -8.56 -2.34
CA VAL A 233 -0.63 -9.29 -1.07
C VAL A 233 -1.77 -8.81 -0.18
N THR A 234 -2.00 -9.43 0.99
CA THR A 234 -3.05 -8.99 1.92
C THR A 234 -2.85 -7.55 2.39
N GLN A 235 -1.59 -7.13 2.58
CA GLN A 235 -1.23 -5.74 2.91
C GLN A 235 -1.53 -4.75 1.78
N SER A 236 -1.79 -5.21 0.55
CA SER A 236 -2.27 -4.34 -0.54
C SER A 236 -3.67 -3.82 -0.24
N ASP A 237 -4.57 -4.66 0.31
CA ASP A 237 -5.92 -4.23 0.70
C ASP A 237 -5.87 -3.22 1.86
N LEU A 238 -4.92 -3.39 2.81
CA LEU A 238 -4.73 -2.45 3.92
C LEU A 238 -4.26 -1.07 3.43
N TYR A 239 -3.36 -1.03 2.45
CA TYR A 239 -2.96 0.22 1.81
C TYR A 239 -4.15 0.90 1.15
N SER A 240 -4.92 0.17 0.33
CA SER A 240 -6.11 0.70 -0.33
C SER A 240 -7.17 1.20 0.67
N LEU A 241 -7.30 0.55 1.83
CA LEU A 241 -8.14 1.04 2.93
C LEU A 241 -7.58 2.36 3.52
N GLY A 242 -6.26 2.47 3.72
CA GLY A 242 -5.62 3.73 4.13
C GLY A 242 -5.92 4.88 3.15
N VAL A 243 -5.77 4.63 1.84
CA VAL A 243 -6.09 5.62 0.79
C VAL A 243 -7.57 6.00 0.83
N THR A 244 -8.45 5.02 1.01
CA THR A 244 -9.89 5.24 1.18
C THR A 244 -10.17 6.17 2.35
N CYS A 245 -9.53 5.97 3.49
CA CYS A 245 -9.72 6.82 4.68
C CYS A 245 -9.26 8.27 4.46
N ILE A 246 -8.09 8.50 3.86
CA ILE A 246 -7.60 9.87 3.64
C ILE A 246 -8.41 10.61 2.58
N HIS A 247 -8.95 9.91 1.57
CA HIS A 247 -9.89 10.50 0.63
C HIS A 247 -11.17 10.92 1.33
N LEU A 248 -11.75 10.05 2.17
CA LEU A 248 -12.98 10.37 2.91
C LEU A 248 -12.76 11.52 3.92
N LEU A 249 -11.57 11.64 4.52
CA LEU A 249 -11.22 12.73 5.45
C LEU A 249 -11.07 14.09 4.77
N THR A 250 -10.53 14.12 3.56
CA THR A 250 -10.17 15.36 2.87
C THR A 250 -11.19 15.77 1.82
N GLY A 251 -11.92 14.80 1.24
CA GLY A 251 -12.78 14.98 0.08
C GLY A 251 -12.01 15.24 -1.21
N ILE A 252 -10.68 15.04 -1.20
CA ILE A 252 -9.79 15.30 -2.32
C ILE A 252 -9.40 13.97 -2.97
N SER A 253 -9.36 13.96 -4.29
CA SER A 253 -8.90 12.81 -5.08
C SER A 253 -7.54 12.29 -4.57
N PRO A 254 -7.35 10.98 -4.38
CA PRO A 254 -6.06 10.45 -3.97
C PRO A 254 -4.89 10.85 -4.88
N PHE A 255 -5.12 11.06 -6.18
CA PHE A 255 -4.07 11.57 -7.08
C PHE A 255 -3.57 12.97 -6.69
N ASP A 256 -4.45 13.82 -6.15
CA ASP A 256 -4.10 15.17 -5.72
C ASP A 256 -3.60 15.20 -4.26
N LEU A 257 -3.77 14.10 -3.52
CA LEU A 257 -3.24 13.91 -2.18
C LEU A 257 -1.86 13.25 -2.16
N TYR A 258 -1.37 12.83 -3.31
CA TYR A 258 -0.05 12.25 -3.48
C TYR A 258 0.86 13.26 -4.17
N ASP A 259 1.90 13.69 -3.48
CA ASP A 259 2.92 14.52 -4.09
C ASP A 259 3.95 13.61 -4.77
N ASP A 260 3.79 13.41 -6.08
CA ASP A 260 4.71 12.64 -6.92
C ASP A 260 6.15 13.16 -6.86
N VAL A 261 6.35 14.45 -6.51
CA VAL A 261 7.68 15.06 -6.42
C VAL A 261 8.36 14.69 -5.10
N SER A 262 7.61 14.73 -4.00
CA SER A 262 8.11 14.38 -2.66
C SER A 262 7.91 12.89 -2.31
N ASP A 263 7.39 12.10 -3.24
CA ASP A 263 7.01 10.68 -3.09
C ASP A 263 6.26 10.37 -1.78
N ARG A 264 5.35 11.28 -1.39
CA ARG A 264 4.64 11.21 -0.11
C ARG A 264 3.18 11.61 -0.23
N TRP A 265 2.37 11.09 0.67
CA TRP A 265 1.02 11.58 0.86
C TRP A 265 1.04 12.93 1.61
N ILE A 266 0.38 13.93 1.03
CA ILE A 266 0.24 15.30 1.59
C ILE A 266 -1.12 15.51 2.26
N TRP A 267 -1.81 14.43 2.62
CA TRP A 267 -3.17 14.45 3.13
C TRP A 267 -3.34 15.22 4.44
N ARG A 268 -2.34 15.19 5.33
CA ARG A 268 -2.36 15.92 6.62
C ARG A 268 -2.46 17.44 6.44
N GLU A 269 -1.81 17.97 5.42
CA GLU A 269 -1.81 19.41 5.09
C GLU A 269 -3.15 19.87 4.52
N ASN A 270 -3.92 18.92 3.98
CA ASN A 270 -5.20 19.15 3.32
C ASN A 270 -6.41 18.84 4.23
N LEU A 271 -6.18 18.57 5.53
CA LEU A 271 -7.25 18.35 6.49
C LEU A 271 -7.97 19.67 6.82
N GLN A 272 -9.30 19.68 6.65
CA GLN A 272 -10.13 20.81 7.09
C GLN A 272 -10.32 20.83 8.62
N THR A 273 -10.21 19.68 9.27
CA THR A 273 -10.33 19.51 10.73
C THR A 273 -9.19 18.64 11.22
N SER A 274 -8.51 19.07 12.28
CA SER A 274 -7.45 18.28 12.92
C SER A 274 -8.02 17.00 13.50
N ILE A 275 -7.30 15.89 13.31
CA ILE A 275 -7.58 14.60 13.95
C ILE A 275 -6.51 14.28 14.99
N SER A 276 -6.72 13.25 15.82
CA SER A 276 -5.70 12.80 16.76
C SER A 276 -4.42 12.34 16.05
N SER A 277 -3.27 12.56 16.69
CA SER A 277 -1.99 12.04 16.22
C SER A 277 -2.00 10.52 16.09
N HIS A 278 -2.78 9.84 16.95
CA HIS A 278 -2.92 8.39 16.94
C HIS A 278 -3.56 7.87 15.66
N LEU A 279 -4.76 8.34 15.33
CA LEU A 279 -5.42 7.95 14.07
C LEU A 279 -4.55 8.32 12.88
N ALA A 280 -3.92 9.50 12.92
CA ALA A 280 -3.10 9.94 11.81
C ALA A 280 -1.87 9.06 11.58
N ASN A 281 -1.23 8.58 12.64
CA ASN A 281 -0.10 7.66 12.55
C ASN A 281 -0.53 6.27 12.03
N ILE A 282 -1.72 5.80 12.41
CA ILE A 282 -2.30 4.57 11.86
C ILE A 282 -2.49 4.70 10.35
N LEU A 283 -3.07 5.83 9.89
CA LEU A 283 -3.28 6.06 8.46
C LEU A 283 -1.96 6.18 7.69
N ASP A 284 -0.95 6.89 8.21
CA ASP A 284 0.36 6.94 7.58
C ASP A 284 0.99 5.55 7.46
N ARG A 285 0.91 4.73 8.51
CA ARG A 285 1.44 3.37 8.50
C ARG A 285 0.68 2.45 7.54
N LEU A 286 -0.62 2.65 7.33
CA LEU A 286 -1.36 1.95 6.27
C LEU A 286 -0.88 2.35 4.88
N LEU A 287 -0.47 3.61 4.70
CA LEU A 287 -0.05 4.22 3.44
C LEU A 287 1.44 4.04 3.11
N GLU A 288 2.21 3.38 3.97
CA GLU A 288 3.62 3.08 3.72
C GLU A 288 3.84 2.36 2.39
N ARG A 289 4.76 2.82 1.55
CA ARG A 289 5.02 2.15 0.26
C ARG A 289 5.63 0.76 0.46
N ALA A 290 6.55 0.61 1.42
CA ALA A 290 7.17 -0.67 1.72
C ALA A 290 6.20 -1.56 2.50
N ILE A 291 5.93 -2.76 1.97
CA ILE A 291 5.04 -3.75 2.62
C ILE A 291 5.51 -4.08 4.05
N SER A 292 6.83 -4.06 4.29
CA SER A 292 7.43 -4.32 5.61
C SER A 292 7.13 -3.24 6.66
N ASN A 293 6.85 -2.02 6.23
CA ASN A 293 6.55 -0.90 7.13
C ASN A 293 5.05 -0.81 7.43
N ARG A 294 4.21 -1.35 6.54
CA ARG A 294 2.77 -1.49 6.77
C ARG A 294 2.45 -2.48 7.88
N TYR A 295 1.26 -2.35 8.44
CA TYR A 295 0.68 -3.39 9.28
C TYR A 295 0.68 -4.75 8.57
N HIS A 296 1.05 -5.80 9.29
CA HIS A 296 1.14 -7.14 8.75
C HIS A 296 -0.25 -7.77 8.54
N SER A 297 -1.24 -7.38 9.35
CA SER A 297 -2.60 -7.92 9.32
C SER A 297 -3.65 -6.88 9.72
N ALA A 298 -4.91 -7.10 9.34
CA ALA A 298 -6.01 -6.22 9.74
C ALA A 298 -6.23 -6.21 11.26
N ASN A 299 -5.98 -7.33 11.95
CA ASN A 299 -6.02 -7.39 13.41
C ASN A 299 -4.99 -6.49 14.09
N GLU A 300 -3.80 -6.32 13.50
CA GLU A 300 -2.77 -5.43 14.05
C GLU A 300 -3.23 -3.97 14.02
N VAL A 301 -3.84 -3.55 12.91
CA VAL A 301 -4.45 -2.22 12.77
C VAL A 301 -5.55 -2.02 13.81
N LEU A 302 -6.42 -3.02 13.99
CA LEU A 302 -7.54 -2.96 14.93
C LEU A 302 -7.05 -2.86 16.39
N HIS A 303 -6.01 -3.61 16.74
CA HIS A 303 -5.40 -3.54 18.06
C HIS A 303 -4.80 -2.14 18.32
N ASP A 304 -4.06 -1.60 17.35
CA ASP A 304 -3.47 -0.25 17.45
C ASP A 304 -4.57 0.81 17.62
N LEU A 305 -5.64 0.73 16.82
CA LEU A 305 -6.81 1.61 16.92
C LEU A 305 -7.45 1.61 18.33
N GLN A 306 -7.53 0.44 18.96
CA GLN A 306 -8.13 0.27 20.28
C GLN A 306 -7.19 0.60 21.46
N SER A 307 -5.88 0.75 21.20
CA SER A 307 -4.85 0.89 22.23
C SER A 307 -4.98 2.18 23.07
N LEU A 308 -5.74 3.18 22.60
CA LEU A 308 -6.07 4.40 23.38
C LEU A 308 -7.16 4.20 24.43
N VAL A 309 -8.00 3.15 24.33
CA VAL A 309 -9.08 2.91 25.31
C VAL A 309 -8.54 2.30 26.61
N ASN A 310 -7.37 1.66 26.57
CA ASN A 310 -6.76 1.02 27.74
C ASN A 310 -5.80 1.91 28.54
N LEU A 311 -5.40 3.07 28.02
CA LEU A 311 -4.49 4.01 28.69
C LEU A 311 -5.17 4.94 29.70
N SER A 312 -6.51 4.95 29.77
CA SER A 312 -7.27 5.77 30.72
C SER A 312 -7.62 5.06 32.04
N SER A 313 -7.20 3.80 32.23
CA SER A 313 -7.47 3.02 33.46
C SER A 313 -6.22 2.40 34.11
N SER A 314 -5.01 2.86 33.79
CA SER A 314 -3.80 2.42 34.50
C SER A 314 -2.87 3.60 34.71
N GLY A 315 -2.58 3.85 35.99
CA GLY A 315 -1.80 4.99 36.45
C GLY A 315 -0.40 5.06 35.83
N ILE A 316 0.02 6.31 35.66
CA ILE A 316 1.36 6.81 35.35
C ILE A 316 2.48 5.78 35.61
N SER A 317 3.19 5.41 34.54
CA SER A 317 4.59 4.99 34.63
C SER A 317 5.39 5.63 33.51
N THR A 318 6.38 6.42 33.92
CA THR A 318 7.38 7.12 33.12
C THR A 318 8.19 6.19 32.20
N GLN A 319 8.25 6.49 30.90
CA GLN A 319 9.32 6.01 30.00
C GLN A 319 10.00 7.20 29.33
N SER A 320 11.08 7.66 29.93
CA SER A 320 11.99 8.69 29.40
C SER A 320 13.45 8.34 29.71
N SER A 321 13.81 7.05 29.56
CA SER A 321 15.12 6.53 29.97
C SER A 321 15.89 5.74 28.89
N SER A 322 15.25 5.29 27.80
CA SER A 322 15.91 4.47 26.77
C SER A 322 16.77 5.28 25.78
N ASN A 323 16.33 6.47 25.36
CA ASN A 323 17.06 7.26 24.35
C ASN A 323 18.41 7.83 24.86
N ILE A 324 18.57 8.08 26.16
CA ILE A 324 19.83 8.66 26.69
C ILE A 324 20.96 7.60 26.76
N GLN A 325 20.62 6.33 27.02
CA GLN A 325 21.61 5.24 27.08
C GLN A 325 22.16 4.87 25.70
N ASN A 326 21.32 4.83 24.67
CA ASN A 326 21.74 4.43 23.31
C ASN A 326 22.76 5.40 22.69
N TYR A 327 22.61 6.71 22.88
CA TYR A 327 23.57 7.69 22.35
C TYR A 327 24.91 7.68 23.09
N SER A 328 24.92 7.45 24.41
CA SER A 328 26.16 7.30 25.18
C SER A 328 27.01 6.12 24.69
N GLN A 329 26.35 5.00 24.38
CA GLN A 329 26.98 3.81 23.78
C GLN A 329 27.54 4.11 22.39
N ALA A 330 26.78 4.78 21.52
CA ALA A 330 27.23 5.16 20.18
C ALA A 330 28.51 6.03 20.23
N TYR A 331 28.59 7.01 21.12
CA TYR A 331 29.80 7.83 21.27
C TYR A 331 31.02 7.04 21.74
N SER A 332 30.84 6.00 22.56
CA SER A 332 31.92 5.10 22.93
C SER A 332 32.41 4.27 21.76
N GLN A 333 31.50 3.77 20.93
CA GLN A 333 31.83 3.02 19.72
C GLN A 333 32.49 3.90 18.65
N ILE A 334 32.14 5.19 18.55
CA ILE A 334 32.82 6.15 17.65
C ILE A 334 34.28 6.36 18.07
N ARG A 335 34.60 6.39 19.37
CA ARG A 335 36.00 6.42 19.82
C ARG A 335 36.76 5.16 19.41
N GLN A 336 36.13 3.99 19.58
CA GLN A 336 36.71 2.73 19.10
C GLN A 336 36.91 2.72 17.57
N LEU A 337 35.98 3.30 16.80
CA LEU A 337 36.12 3.48 15.36
C LEU A 337 37.37 4.31 15.01
N GLN A 338 37.61 5.42 15.71
CA GLN A 338 38.79 6.26 15.50
C GLN A 338 40.10 5.49 15.77
N GLU A 339 40.14 4.67 16.82
CA GLU A 339 41.30 3.81 17.11
C GLU A 339 41.57 2.81 15.98
N LEU A 340 40.54 2.08 15.53
CA LEU A 340 40.65 1.12 14.42
C LEU A 340 41.14 1.80 13.13
N LEU A 341 40.61 2.99 12.84
CA LEU A 341 41.01 3.79 11.67
C LEU A 341 42.48 4.23 11.77
N SER A 342 42.95 4.64 12.96
CA SER A 342 44.34 5.04 13.19
C SER A 342 45.35 3.90 12.98
N LEU A 343 44.92 2.66 13.21
CA LEU A 343 45.70 1.44 13.00
C LEU A 343 45.60 0.91 11.55
N GLY A 344 44.80 1.56 10.69
CA GLY A 344 44.55 1.09 9.33
C GLY A 344 43.72 -0.20 9.26
N GLN A 345 42.94 -0.51 10.29
CA GLN A 345 42.06 -1.69 10.33
C GLN A 345 40.74 -1.44 9.58
N TRP A 346 40.85 -1.11 8.29
CA TRP A 346 39.75 -0.60 7.46
C TRP A 346 38.51 -1.50 7.41
N GLN A 347 38.67 -2.82 7.40
CA GLN A 347 37.54 -3.75 7.34
C GLN A 347 36.75 -3.76 8.66
N GLU A 348 37.44 -3.71 9.79
CA GLU A 348 36.78 -3.71 11.09
C GLU A 348 36.13 -2.36 11.38
N SER A 349 36.79 -1.26 10.97
CA SER A 349 36.19 0.08 10.97
C SER A 349 34.89 0.14 10.16
N ASP A 350 34.84 -0.52 9.00
CA ASP A 350 33.66 -0.55 8.13
C ASP A 350 32.50 -1.33 8.75
N ARG A 351 32.78 -2.49 9.35
CA ARG A 351 31.80 -3.27 10.12
C ARG A 351 31.27 -2.50 11.33
N LEU A 352 32.16 -1.88 12.10
CA LEU A 352 31.79 -1.10 13.27
C LEU A 352 30.94 0.12 12.87
N THR A 353 31.29 0.79 11.76
CA THR A 353 30.48 1.89 11.22
C THR A 353 29.05 1.44 10.94
N SER A 354 28.88 0.31 10.24
CA SER A 354 27.55 -0.25 9.96
C SER A 354 26.82 -0.64 11.24
N LYS A 355 27.52 -1.23 12.21
CA LYS A 355 26.96 -1.62 13.51
C LYS A 355 26.43 -0.42 14.30
N ILE A 356 27.17 0.69 14.36
CA ILE A 356 26.72 1.91 15.07
C ILE A 356 25.41 2.43 14.47
N ILE A 357 25.34 2.51 13.13
CA ILE A 357 24.13 2.97 12.43
C ILE A 357 22.96 2.02 12.69
N LEU A 358 23.17 0.71 12.61
CA LEU A 358 22.12 -0.29 12.87
C LEU A 358 21.63 -0.28 14.33
N GLU A 359 22.52 -0.15 15.31
CA GLU A 359 22.12 -0.07 16.73
C GLU A 359 21.31 1.20 17.03
N LEU A 360 21.70 2.35 16.44
CA LEU A 360 20.95 3.60 16.61
C LEU A 360 19.60 3.61 15.90
N ALA A 361 19.49 2.86 14.80
CA ALA A 361 18.26 2.67 14.04
C ALA A 361 17.39 1.51 14.58
N ASP A 362 17.85 0.80 15.62
CA ASP A 362 17.22 -0.43 16.14
C ASP A 362 16.95 -1.47 15.03
N LYS A 363 17.94 -1.67 14.16
CA LYS A 363 17.91 -2.63 13.04
C LYS A 363 18.98 -3.70 13.19
N HIS A 364 18.81 -4.80 12.47
CA HIS A 364 19.77 -5.90 12.43
C HIS A 364 20.55 -5.97 11.12
N LYS A 365 20.02 -5.39 10.02
CA LYS A 365 20.65 -5.42 8.69
C LYS A 365 20.51 -4.08 7.95
N ILE A 366 21.48 -3.78 7.07
CA ILE A 366 21.47 -2.55 6.27
C ILE A 366 20.23 -2.49 5.37
N ALA A 367 19.76 -3.62 4.85
CA ALA A 367 18.53 -3.70 4.04
C ALA A 367 17.24 -3.33 4.81
N GLU A 368 17.29 -3.26 6.14
CA GLU A 368 16.16 -2.86 7.00
C GLU A 368 16.17 -1.35 7.30
N LEU A 369 17.26 -0.64 6.98
CA LEU A 369 17.35 0.81 7.13
C LEU A 369 16.48 1.51 6.10
N ASN A 370 15.72 2.50 6.54
CA ASN A 370 14.93 3.40 5.71
C ASN A 370 15.36 4.86 5.92
N ALA A 371 14.73 5.79 5.20
CA ALA A 371 15.09 7.21 5.29
C ALA A 371 14.88 7.80 6.70
N ASP A 372 13.81 7.43 7.39
CA ASP A 372 13.51 7.90 8.74
C ASP A 372 14.55 7.43 9.75
N ASP A 373 15.04 6.20 9.63
CA ASP A 373 16.14 5.71 10.46
C ASP A 373 17.38 6.61 10.30
N ILE A 374 17.69 7.03 9.08
CA ILE A 374 18.81 7.94 8.77
C ILE A 374 18.54 9.35 9.34
N GLU A 375 17.31 9.85 9.25
CA GLU A 375 16.89 11.17 9.72
C GLU A 375 16.76 11.26 11.24
N ASN A 376 16.43 10.16 11.92
CA ASN A 376 16.28 10.08 13.37
C ASN A 376 17.63 9.93 14.08
N ILE A 377 18.67 9.47 13.38
CA ILE A 377 20.04 9.51 13.90
C ILE A 377 20.53 10.97 13.95
N ALA A 378 21.00 11.37 15.13
CA ALA A 378 21.44 12.73 15.39
C ALA A 378 22.60 13.17 14.46
N CYS A 379 22.57 14.44 14.06
CA CYS A 379 23.51 15.00 13.10
C CYS A 379 24.98 14.94 13.58
N ASP A 380 25.21 15.07 14.88
CA ASP A 380 26.53 14.98 15.50
C ASP A 380 27.16 13.58 15.34
N VAL A 381 26.35 12.52 15.42
CA VAL A 381 26.80 11.13 15.15
C VAL A 381 27.23 10.97 13.69
N TRP A 382 26.37 11.33 12.73
CA TRP A 382 26.69 11.25 11.29
C TRP A 382 27.98 12.02 10.95
N MET A 383 28.11 13.23 11.51
CA MET A 383 29.27 14.08 11.31
C MET A 383 30.54 13.52 11.97
N ALA A 384 30.44 12.93 13.16
CA ALA A 384 31.58 12.36 13.87
C ALA A 384 32.15 11.14 13.14
N ILE A 385 31.29 10.25 12.64
CA ILE A 385 31.70 9.08 11.84
C ILE A 385 32.35 9.53 10.54
N ASP A 386 31.70 10.42 9.77
CA ASP A 386 32.24 10.91 8.49
C ASP A 386 33.58 11.65 8.68
N GLN A 387 33.70 12.47 9.73
CA GLN A 387 34.94 13.17 10.06
C GLN A 387 36.08 12.19 10.41
N ALA A 388 35.81 11.15 11.20
CA ALA A 388 36.81 10.14 11.52
C ALA A 388 37.32 9.44 10.25
N TRP A 389 36.43 9.01 9.36
CA TRP A 389 36.82 8.39 8.10
C TRP A 389 37.67 9.31 7.22
N MET A 390 37.30 10.59 7.11
CA MET A 390 38.09 11.55 6.33
C MET A 390 39.45 11.85 6.94
N GLU A 391 39.53 12.05 8.26
CA GLU A 391 40.77 12.41 8.95
C GLU A 391 41.84 11.33 8.81
N TYR A 392 41.51 10.09 9.20
CA TYR A 392 42.47 8.99 9.22
C TYR A 392 42.79 8.42 7.82
N SER A 393 42.00 8.76 6.80
CA SER A 393 42.28 8.40 5.41
C SER A 393 42.86 9.55 4.59
N ASN A 394 43.15 10.70 5.19
CA ASN A 394 43.59 11.92 4.49
C ASN A 394 42.63 12.33 3.34
N ASN A 395 41.34 12.41 3.65
CA ASN A 395 40.23 12.73 2.73
C ASN A 395 40.09 11.75 1.55
N HIS A 396 40.57 10.51 1.71
CA HIS A 396 40.47 9.47 0.68
C HIS A 396 39.17 8.66 0.80
N PHE A 397 38.69 8.46 2.03
CA PHE A 397 37.45 7.77 2.39
C PHE A 397 36.49 8.70 3.17
N GLY A 398 35.23 8.27 3.31
CA GLY A 398 34.16 9.01 3.98
C GLY A 398 32.96 9.27 3.08
N TRP A 399 31.79 9.43 3.68
CA TRP A 399 30.55 9.72 2.95
C TRP A 399 30.60 11.09 2.28
N ASN A 400 31.29 12.08 2.83
CA ASN A 400 31.48 13.36 2.13
C ASN A 400 32.38 13.24 0.88
N VAL A 401 33.36 12.33 0.90
CA VAL A 401 34.15 12.01 -0.30
C VAL A 401 33.26 11.32 -1.33
N GLN A 402 32.43 10.37 -0.89
CA GLN A 402 31.43 9.73 -1.74
C GLN A 402 30.42 10.74 -2.31
N LYS A 403 30.00 11.75 -1.54
CA LYS A 403 29.14 12.84 -2.00
C LYS A 403 29.73 13.61 -3.17
N GLN A 404 31.03 13.94 -3.08
CA GLN A 404 31.73 14.65 -4.15
C GLN A 404 31.79 13.80 -5.42
N ILE A 405 32.06 12.50 -5.28
CA ILE A 405 32.08 11.56 -6.41
C ILE A 405 30.69 11.45 -7.03
N TRP A 406 29.65 11.26 -6.21
CA TRP A 406 28.25 11.20 -6.63
C TRP A 406 27.85 12.43 -7.45
N LYS A 407 28.07 13.64 -6.91
CA LYS A 407 27.81 14.91 -7.61
C LYS A 407 28.61 15.03 -8.90
N SER A 408 29.89 14.62 -8.92
CA SER A 408 30.75 14.70 -10.11
C SER A 408 30.28 13.83 -11.27
N LEU A 409 29.48 12.80 -10.98
CA LEU A 409 28.90 11.91 -12.00
C LEU A 409 27.56 12.42 -12.53
N GLY A 410 27.00 13.49 -11.94
CA GLY A 410 25.66 14.00 -12.23
C GLY A 410 24.60 13.54 -11.23
N GLY A 411 25.00 12.92 -10.11
CA GLY A 411 24.07 12.47 -9.08
C GLY A 411 23.44 13.63 -8.32
N ARG A 412 22.10 13.60 -8.23
CA ARG A 412 21.31 14.53 -7.42
C ARG A 412 21.23 14.01 -5.98
N LEU A 413 21.13 14.93 -5.01
CA LEU A 413 20.94 14.56 -3.59
C LEU A 413 19.46 14.38 -3.23
N ILE A 414 18.56 14.72 -4.14
CA ILE A 414 17.12 14.55 -4.02
C ILE A 414 16.73 13.64 -5.17
N TYR A 415 16.14 12.50 -4.85
CA TYR A 415 15.64 11.55 -5.83
C TYR A 415 14.25 12.00 -6.30
N GLU A 416 14.03 11.98 -7.62
CA GLU A 416 12.74 12.28 -8.26
C GLU A 416 12.24 10.99 -8.93
N GLU A 417 10.99 10.59 -8.73
CA GLU A 417 10.48 9.25 -9.09
C GLU A 417 10.57 8.95 -10.60
N ASN A 418 10.47 10.00 -11.44
CA ASN A 418 10.64 9.93 -12.89
C ASN A 418 12.11 9.77 -13.35
N THR A 419 13.09 9.84 -12.44
CA THR A 419 14.53 9.74 -12.74
C THR A 419 15.16 8.41 -12.32
N TYR A 420 14.38 7.38 -11.95
CA TYR A 420 14.90 6.08 -11.49
C TYR A 420 16.03 5.52 -12.36
N TRP A 421 15.86 5.53 -13.68
CA TRP A 421 16.87 5.02 -14.62
C TRP A 421 18.14 5.88 -14.65
N GLU A 422 18.01 7.19 -14.42
CA GLU A 422 19.15 8.08 -14.26
C GLU A 422 19.88 7.78 -12.95
N PHE A 423 19.16 7.66 -11.83
CA PHE A 423 19.72 7.30 -10.53
C PHE A 423 20.45 5.96 -10.58
N ALA A 424 19.82 4.91 -11.12
CA ALA A 424 20.41 3.59 -11.26
C ALA A 424 21.69 3.64 -12.12
N ASN A 425 21.67 4.36 -13.24
CA ASN A 425 22.85 4.56 -14.09
C ASN A 425 23.97 5.33 -13.37
N ILE A 426 23.63 6.34 -12.58
CA ILE A 426 24.58 7.11 -11.78
C ILE A 426 25.17 6.23 -10.66
N TYR A 427 24.34 5.45 -9.96
CA TYR A 427 24.78 4.53 -8.92
C TYR A 427 25.71 3.45 -9.46
N GLU A 428 25.44 2.94 -10.66
CA GLU A 428 26.35 2.05 -11.36
C GLU A 428 27.72 2.71 -11.65
N LYS A 429 27.72 3.93 -12.20
CA LYS A 429 28.95 4.69 -12.45
C LYS A 429 29.69 5.05 -11.16
N PHE A 430 28.95 5.35 -10.10
CA PHE A 430 29.48 5.62 -8.76
C PHE A 430 30.16 4.37 -8.21
N SER A 431 29.46 3.23 -8.23
CA SER A 431 29.94 1.93 -7.77
C SER A 431 31.18 1.46 -8.54
N ASP A 432 31.28 1.82 -9.82
CA ASP A 432 32.50 1.65 -10.62
C ASP A 432 33.65 2.53 -10.16
N ARG A 433 33.37 3.81 -9.89
CA ARG A 433 34.38 4.79 -9.51
C ARG A 433 34.96 4.47 -8.13
N VAL A 434 34.11 4.06 -7.20
CA VAL A 434 34.54 3.67 -5.85
C VAL A 434 35.08 2.25 -5.79
N GLY A 435 34.93 1.42 -6.84
CA GLY A 435 35.58 0.12 -6.95
C GLY A 435 34.80 -1.10 -6.44
N TRP A 436 33.49 -0.97 -6.25
CA TRP A 436 32.60 -2.05 -5.79
C TRP A 436 32.26 -3.06 -6.89
N ARG A 437 32.45 -2.68 -8.15
CA ARG A 437 32.25 -3.56 -9.31
C ARG A 437 33.57 -3.84 -10.02
N LYS A 438 33.70 -5.02 -10.63
CA LYS A 438 34.87 -5.44 -11.39
C LYS A 438 34.47 -5.96 -12.78
N PRO A 439 35.35 -5.88 -13.79
CA PRO A 439 35.12 -6.57 -15.06
C PRO A 439 34.88 -8.06 -14.83
N ARG A 440 33.87 -8.63 -15.48
CA ARG A 440 33.61 -10.08 -15.47
C ARG A 440 34.78 -10.87 -16.06
N TRP A 441 35.46 -10.31 -17.06
CA TRP A 441 36.62 -10.91 -17.72
C TRP A 441 37.84 -9.98 -17.64
N LEU A 442 39.01 -10.51 -17.29
CA LEU A 442 40.25 -9.75 -17.26
C LEU A 442 40.61 -9.25 -18.68
N ASN A 443 41.13 -8.02 -18.78
CA ASN A 443 41.72 -7.42 -19.99
C ASN A 443 40.80 -7.10 -21.17
N LEU A 444 39.48 -7.00 -20.96
CA LEU A 444 38.53 -6.56 -22.00
C LEU A 444 37.88 -5.22 -21.62
N ARG A 445 38.17 -4.17 -22.40
CA ARG A 445 37.65 -2.80 -22.21
C ARG A 445 36.12 -2.72 -22.23
N LEU A 446 35.46 -3.68 -22.90
CA LEU A 446 34.02 -3.81 -23.04
C LEU A 446 33.40 -4.91 -22.16
N SER A 447 34.16 -5.49 -21.21
CA SER A 447 33.61 -6.52 -20.33
C SER A 447 32.49 -5.93 -19.46
N PRO A 448 31.30 -6.56 -19.42
CA PRO A 448 30.27 -6.18 -18.47
C PRO A 448 30.83 -6.32 -17.06
N LYS A 449 30.49 -5.37 -16.19
CA LYS A 449 30.96 -5.35 -14.79
C LYS A 449 29.99 -6.10 -13.90
N ILE A 450 30.54 -6.79 -12.91
CA ILE A 450 29.81 -7.54 -11.91
C ILE A 450 30.15 -7.02 -10.51
N TRP A 451 29.20 -7.15 -9.59
CA TRP A 451 29.39 -6.82 -8.19
C TRP A 451 30.46 -7.72 -7.56
N ARG A 452 31.34 -7.13 -6.77
CA ARG A 452 32.19 -7.91 -5.85
C ARG A 452 31.31 -8.50 -4.75
N LYS A 453 31.81 -9.48 -4.01
CA LYS A 453 31.23 -9.80 -2.69
C LYS A 453 31.90 -8.89 -1.67
N TYR A 454 31.23 -8.63 -0.54
CA TYR A 454 31.77 -7.79 0.53
C TYR A 454 33.16 -8.25 0.98
N GLU A 455 33.36 -9.56 1.14
CA GLU A 455 34.64 -10.14 1.57
C GLU A 455 35.76 -9.94 0.55
N ASN A 456 35.42 -9.57 -0.69
CA ASN A 456 36.34 -9.33 -1.80
C ASN A 456 36.51 -7.83 -2.14
N LEU A 457 36.00 -6.93 -1.30
CA LEU A 457 36.31 -5.50 -1.33
C LEU A 457 37.75 -5.25 -0.88
N THR A 458 38.31 -4.10 -1.24
CA THR A 458 39.72 -3.75 -0.93
C THR A 458 39.77 -2.91 0.33
N PHE A 459 40.08 -3.53 1.47
CA PHE A 459 40.18 -2.85 2.76
C PHE A 459 41.60 -2.34 3.02
N ALA A 460 42.05 -1.42 2.17
CA ALA A 460 43.36 -0.78 2.25
C ALA A 460 43.30 0.64 1.69
N ILE A 461 44.21 1.51 2.12
CA ILE A 461 44.28 2.89 1.61
C ILE A 461 44.50 2.97 0.09
N ALA A 462 45.07 1.91 -0.51
CA ALA A 462 45.26 1.78 -1.95
C ALA A 462 43.94 1.53 -2.73
N ALA A 463 42.82 1.29 -2.05
CA ALA A 463 41.52 1.18 -2.69
C ALA A 463 41.14 2.48 -3.41
N PRO A 464 40.21 2.45 -4.38
CA PRO A 464 39.78 3.66 -5.06
C PRO A 464 39.22 4.70 -4.09
N ARG A 465 39.35 5.98 -4.44
CA ARG A 465 38.83 7.08 -3.62
C ARG A 465 37.32 6.90 -3.41
N GLY A 466 36.86 7.06 -2.17
CA GLY A 466 35.47 6.85 -1.76
C GLY A 466 35.03 5.38 -1.61
N HIS A 467 35.97 4.40 -1.65
CA HIS A 467 35.63 2.98 -1.50
C HIS A 467 34.92 2.65 -0.18
N LEU A 468 35.28 3.37 0.89
CA LEU A 468 34.78 3.17 2.25
C LEU A 468 34.25 4.50 2.83
N PRO A 469 33.34 4.46 3.82
CA PRO A 469 32.63 3.26 4.30
C PRO A 469 31.66 2.70 3.26
N SER A 470 31.42 1.40 3.29
CA SER A 470 30.65 0.66 2.29
C SER A 470 29.15 0.59 2.59
N LEU A 471 28.61 1.50 3.42
CA LEU A 471 27.18 1.52 3.78
C LEU A 471 26.26 1.47 2.55
N PHE A 472 26.64 2.13 1.45
CA PHE A 472 25.84 2.12 0.21
C PHE A 472 26.09 0.93 -0.71
N PHE A 473 26.90 -0.03 -0.29
CA PHE A 473 27.25 -1.19 -1.10
C PHE A 473 26.07 -2.17 -1.14
N TRP A 474 25.60 -2.45 -2.36
CA TRP A 474 24.57 -3.45 -2.66
C TRP A 474 23.24 -3.27 -1.92
N GLU A 475 23.16 -3.65 -0.65
CA GLU A 475 21.95 -3.58 0.18
C GLU A 475 21.57 -2.16 0.59
N GLY A 476 22.52 -1.22 0.65
CA GLY A 476 22.26 0.18 1.01
C GLY A 476 22.21 1.15 -0.18
N PHE A 477 22.05 0.66 -1.40
CA PHE A 477 22.08 1.51 -2.61
C PHE A 477 20.97 2.58 -2.63
N ASN A 478 19.83 2.26 -2.02
CA ASN A 478 18.65 3.12 -1.88
C ASN A 478 18.81 4.17 -0.76
N LEU A 479 19.96 4.21 -0.08
CA LEU A 479 20.26 5.16 1.00
C LEU A 479 21.32 6.19 0.58
N VAL A 480 21.87 6.08 -0.65
CA VAL A 480 22.96 6.95 -1.14
C VAL A 480 22.54 8.41 -1.10
N ASP A 481 21.43 8.74 -1.74
CA ASP A 481 20.86 10.07 -1.75
C ASP A 481 20.45 10.52 -0.34
N THR A 482 19.75 9.69 0.42
CA THR A 482 19.27 10.03 1.79
C THR A 482 20.42 10.38 2.74
N VAL A 483 21.44 9.52 2.86
CA VAL A 483 22.57 9.77 3.78
C VAL A 483 23.42 10.95 3.30
N LEU A 484 23.64 11.07 1.99
CA LEU A 484 24.39 12.20 1.44
C LEU A 484 23.65 13.53 1.61
N TYR A 485 22.32 13.52 1.50
CA TYR A 485 21.45 14.66 1.77
C TYR A 485 21.41 15.00 3.26
N ARG A 486 21.29 14.00 4.13
CA ARG A 486 21.37 14.17 5.59
C ARG A 486 22.69 14.83 6.00
N LEU A 487 23.81 14.39 5.44
CA LEU A 487 25.14 14.99 5.66
C LEU A 487 25.28 16.41 5.09
N GLU A 488 24.46 16.78 4.10
CA GLU A 488 24.37 18.16 3.60
C GLU A 488 23.61 19.04 4.61
N ILE A 489 22.46 18.59 5.08
CA ILE A 489 21.65 19.29 6.10
C ILE A 489 22.44 19.47 7.40
N CYS A 490 23.04 18.40 7.92
CA CYS A 490 23.78 18.42 9.19
C CYS A 490 24.99 19.36 9.17
N ARG A 491 25.57 19.64 7.99
CA ARG A 491 26.66 20.62 7.84
C ARG A 491 26.13 22.06 7.81
N GLN A 492 24.97 22.29 7.19
CA GLN A 492 24.37 23.62 7.09
C GLN A 492 23.83 24.12 8.43
N SER A 493 23.39 23.21 9.32
CA SER A 493 22.94 23.57 10.68
C SER A 493 24.09 24.02 11.60
N ARG A 494 25.30 23.45 11.48
CA ARG A 494 26.51 23.89 12.20
C ARG A 494 27.06 25.25 11.76
N GLY A 495 26.70 25.72 10.55
CA GLY A 495 27.11 27.04 10.06
C GLY A 495 26.25 28.20 10.54
N LYS A 496 25.16 27.92 11.28
CA LYS A 496 24.19 28.89 11.81
C LYS A 496 24.21 28.99 13.34
N SER A 497 25.09 28.23 14.02
CA SER A 497 25.30 28.24 15.47
C SER A 497 26.52 29.04 15.87
#